data_AF-A0A2X1BFV2-F1
#
_entry.id   AF-A0A2X1BFV2-F1
#
_cell.length_a   1.000
_cell.length_b   1.000
_cell.length_c   1.000
_cell.angle_alpha   90.00
_cell.angle_beta   90.00
_cell.angle_gamma   90.00
#
_symmetry.space_group_name_H-M   'P 1'
#
loop_
_entity.id
_entity.type
_entity.pdbx_description
1 polymer ?
#
loop_
_entity_poly.entity_id
_entity_poly.type
_entity_poly.pdbx_seq_one_letter_code
_entity_poly.pdbx_strand_id
1 'polypeptide(L)'
;MSDQPPPERPKTKAFDLLASVAAFAREHCIALNDPSLVERFVADATPKLEEALADPTLIHGSRTERLFEATVLSLGHFRLLKTEDVGRVHAADTCRAPDFRVVLDDGEQWLVEVKNVRSKEPFKQKTQMSAAYLASLQTYADMVGAPLKLAIFWSLWNIWTVISPDRFRRPNGGLRVTMKDAVIANESGRLGEVIIMTKAPLRLVLGASTDMPRSLSAEGLANFIIGSAKLYSGDVELTDPRDRKLAEVLLLYGEWSIEGPLAVTDGGEFAGVEFVANPEESSDQGWEGIGWASRIFSRYYAAQTIDGDQVIQLHGEAAPEWFAPLSDWDFKNSKLPLLLGRVQAPG
;
A
#
# COMPACT_ATOMS: atom_id res chain seq x y z
N MET A 1 4.40 30.40 -13.28
CA MET A 1 3.36 29.40 -13.60
C MET A 1 3.45 29.17 -15.10
N SER A 2 3.89 27.98 -15.50
CA SER A 2 4.02 27.61 -16.92
C SER A 2 2.67 27.12 -17.41
N ASP A 3 2.04 27.88 -18.30
CA ASP A 3 0.83 27.49 -19.06
C ASP A 3 1.18 26.45 -20.13
N GLN A 4 1.66 25.28 -19.71
CA GLN A 4 1.64 24.13 -20.60
C GLN A 4 0.29 23.42 -20.45
N PRO A 5 -0.47 23.23 -21.55
CA PRO A 5 -1.64 22.38 -21.51
C PRO A 5 -1.21 20.97 -21.06
N PRO A 6 -2.02 20.28 -20.24
CA PRO A 6 -1.71 18.93 -19.81
C PRO A 6 -1.45 18.06 -21.04
N PRO A 7 -0.47 17.14 -20.99
CA PRO A 7 -0.16 16.28 -22.13
C PRO A 7 -1.43 15.57 -22.61
N GLU A 8 -1.63 15.55 -23.93
CA GLU A 8 -2.76 14.86 -24.56
C GLU A 8 -2.78 13.41 -24.05
N ARG A 9 -3.78 13.08 -23.24
CA ARG A 9 -3.97 11.71 -22.77
C ARG A 9 -4.21 10.84 -24.01
N PRO A 10 -3.48 9.72 -24.17
CA PRO A 10 -3.76 8.80 -25.27
C PRO A 10 -5.25 8.43 -25.24
N LYS A 11 -5.90 8.38 -26.41
CA LYS A 11 -7.32 7.98 -26.51
C LYS A 11 -7.48 6.54 -26.05
N THR A 12 -7.72 6.34 -24.76
CA THR A 12 -8.05 5.03 -24.19
C THR A 12 -9.44 4.66 -24.69
N LYS A 13 -9.56 3.48 -25.33
CA LYS A 13 -10.87 2.94 -25.70
C LYS A 13 -11.66 2.66 -24.41
N ALA A 14 -12.93 3.07 -24.38
CA ALA A 14 -13.80 2.93 -23.21
C ALA A 14 -14.39 1.50 -23.10
N PHE A 15 -13.53 0.48 -23.03
CA PHE A 15 -13.95 -0.92 -23.06
C PHE A 15 -14.84 -1.30 -21.88
N ASP A 16 -14.50 -0.88 -20.66
CA ASP A 16 -15.28 -1.21 -19.47
C ASP A 16 -16.63 -0.50 -19.48
N LEU A 17 -16.67 0.78 -19.89
CA LEU A 17 -17.91 1.52 -20.06
C LEU A 17 -18.80 0.87 -21.14
N LEU A 18 -18.22 0.45 -22.26
CA LEU A 18 -18.94 -0.27 -23.31
C LEU A 18 -19.49 -1.61 -22.80
N ALA A 19 -18.73 -2.35 -21.99
CA ALA A 19 -19.18 -3.60 -21.40
C ALA A 19 -20.35 -3.38 -20.42
N SER A 20 -20.27 -2.36 -19.58
CA SER A 20 -21.36 -1.97 -18.66
C SER A 20 -22.63 -1.56 -19.40
N VAL A 21 -22.50 -0.71 -20.43
CA VAL A 21 -23.63 -0.32 -21.29
C VAL A 21 -24.21 -1.52 -22.03
N ALA A 22 -23.39 -2.43 -22.54
CA ALA A 22 -23.86 -3.63 -23.24
C ALA A 22 -24.60 -4.60 -22.29
N ALA A 23 -24.18 -4.72 -21.03
CA ALA A 23 -24.87 -5.51 -20.03
C ALA A 23 -26.25 -4.91 -19.71
N PHE A 24 -26.32 -3.60 -19.47
CA PHE A 24 -27.57 -2.87 -19.28
C PHE A 24 -28.50 -3.00 -20.49
N ALA A 25 -28.00 -2.75 -21.70
CA ALA A 25 -28.78 -2.86 -22.93
C ALA A 25 -29.41 -4.25 -23.09
N ARG A 26 -28.66 -5.31 -22.78
CA ARG A 26 -29.16 -6.69 -22.81
C ARG A 26 -30.25 -6.92 -21.76
N GLU A 27 -30.06 -6.47 -20.52
CA GLU A 27 -31.02 -6.63 -19.43
C GLU A 27 -32.36 -5.95 -19.73
N HIS A 28 -32.31 -4.79 -20.39
CA HIS A 28 -33.49 -4.00 -20.74
C HIS A 28 -34.00 -4.23 -22.17
N CYS A 29 -33.43 -5.19 -22.91
CA CYS A 29 -33.77 -5.48 -24.32
C CYS A 29 -33.69 -4.25 -25.26
N ILE A 30 -32.69 -3.38 -25.05
CA ILE A 30 -32.43 -2.17 -25.85
C ILE A 30 -31.31 -2.48 -26.86
N ALA A 31 -31.46 -2.05 -28.12
CA ALA A 31 -30.40 -2.22 -29.12
C ALA A 31 -29.26 -1.23 -28.88
N LEU A 32 -28.01 -1.63 -29.15
CA LEU A 32 -26.83 -0.75 -28.99
C LEU A 32 -26.87 0.51 -29.87
N ASN A 33 -27.66 0.51 -30.94
CA ASN A 33 -27.85 1.64 -31.84
C ASN A 33 -29.13 2.44 -31.55
N ASP A 34 -29.86 2.13 -30.47
CA ASP A 34 -31.00 2.91 -30.03
C ASP A 34 -30.54 4.30 -29.55
N PRO A 35 -31.07 5.40 -30.10
CA PRO A 35 -30.64 6.75 -29.73
C PRO A 35 -30.94 7.11 -28.27
N SER A 36 -31.87 6.41 -27.60
CA SER A 36 -32.23 6.63 -26.19
C SER A 36 -31.38 5.82 -25.20
N LEU A 37 -30.50 4.92 -25.68
CA LEU A 37 -29.73 4.01 -24.82
C LEU A 37 -28.88 4.76 -23.78
N VAL A 38 -28.16 5.81 -24.19
CA VAL A 38 -27.26 6.55 -23.32
C VAL A 38 -28.03 7.24 -22.19
N GLU A 39 -29.13 7.92 -22.53
CA GLU A 39 -29.97 8.62 -21.54
C GLU A 39 -30.54 7.64 -20.51
N ARG A 40 -31.07 6.49 -20.97
CA ARG A 40 -31.60 5.44 -20.09
C ARG A 40 -30.54 4.82 -19.20
N PHE A 41 -29.35 4.55 -19.75
CA PHE A 41 -28.22 4.03 -18.98
C PHE A 41 -27.78 5.00 -17.89
N VAL A 42 -27.67 6.29 -18.19
CA VAL A 42 -27.32 7.32 -17.20
C VAL A 42 -28.38 7.43 -16.11
N ALA A 43 -29.67 7.40 -16.49
CA ALA A 43 -30.78 7.46 -15.54
C ALA A 43 -30.81 6.25 -14.58
N ASP A 44 -30.42 5.06 -15.04
CA ASP A 44 -30.29 3.85 -14.21
C ASP A 44 -29.00 3.84 -13.37
N ALA A 45 -27.87 4.25 -13.96
CA ALA A 45 -26.57 4.21 -13.31
C ALA A 45 -26.41 5.25 -12.19
N THR A 46 -27.06 6.41 -12.31
CA THR A 46 -26.95 7.51 -11.33
C THR A 46 -27.34 7.09 -9.91
N PRO A 47 -28.57 6.59 -9.65
CA PRO A 47 -28.95 6.20 -8.28
C PRO A 47 -28.12 5.02 -7.75
N LYS A 48 -27.70 4.08 -8.61
CA LYS A 48 -26.83 2.96 -8.22
C LYS A 48 -25.44 3.44 -7.79
N LEU A 49 -24.89 4.43 -8.50
CA LEU A 49 -23.61 5.03 -8.14
C LEU A 49 -23.72 5.82 -6.83
N GLU A 50 -24.79 6.57 -6.63
CA GLU A 50 -25.05 7.28 -5.37
C GLU A 50 -25.15 6.30 -4.18
N GLU A 51 -25.85 5.17 -4.35
CA GLU A 51 -25.92 4.11 -3.34
C GLU A 51 -24.54 3.50 -3.05
N ALA A 52 -23.77 3.17 -4.09
CA ALA A 52 -22.43 2.60 -3.94
C ALA A 52 -21.46 3.57 -3.24
N LEU A 53 -21.51 4.86 -3.56
CA LEU A 53 -20.71 5.91 -2.91
C LEU A 53 -21.14 6.16 -1.45
N ALA A 54 -22.40 5.88 -1.12
CA ALA A 54 -22.94 6.00 0.23
C ALA A 54 -22.67 4.77 1.11
N ASP A 55 -22.13 3.66 0.56
CA ASP A 55 -21.77 2.45 1.33
C ASP A 55 -20.29 2.49 1.78
N PRO A 56 -20.00 2.80 3.07
CA PRO A 56 -18.62 2.87 3.54
C PRO A 56 -17.92 1.51 3.52
N THR A 57 -18.67 0.41 3.66
CA THR A 57 -18.10 -0.94 3.67
C THR A 57 -17.56 -1.28 2.28
N LEU A 58 -18.34 -0.99 1.24
CA LEU A 58 -17.93 -1.18 -0.14
C LEU A 58 -16.73 -0.30 -0.50
N ILE A 59 -16.75 0.98 -0.13
CA ILE A 59 -15.65 1.92 -0.40
C ILE A 59 -14.37 1.51 0.30
N HIS A 60 -14.42 1.18 1.60
CA HIS A 60 -13.24 0.73 2.33
C HIS A 60 -12.72 -0.63 1.84
N GLY A 61 -13.62 -1.55 1.46
CA GLY A 61 -13.26 -2.83 0.85
C GLY A 61 -12.51 -2.62 -0.47
N SER A 62 -13.12 -1.87 -1.39
CA SER A 62 -12.55 -1.55 -2.71
C SER A 62 -11.19 -0.86 -2.61
N ARG A 63 -11.04 0.11 -1.69
CA ARG A 63 -9.75 0.77 -1.43
C ARG A 63 -8.71 -0.23 -0.90
N THR A 64 -9.11 -1.16 -0.03
CA THR A 64 -8.18 -2.14 0.55
C THR A 64 -7.68 -3.13 -0.50
N GLU A 65 -8.51 -3.52 -1.46
CA GLU A 65 -8.07 -4.32 -2.62
C GLU A 65 -7.06 -3.55 -3.48
N ARG A 66 -7.32 -2.27 -3.80
CA ARG A 66 -6.37 -1.45 -4.56
C ARG A 66 -5.07 -1.20 -3.78
N LEU A 67 -5.15 -1.07 -2.44
CA LEU A 67 -3.98 -1.01 -1.58
C LEU A 67 -3.18 -2.32 -1.64
N PHE A 68 -3.83 -3.48 -1.61
CA PHE A 68 -3.15 -4.77 -1.73
C PHE A 68 -2.40 -4.87 -3.07
N GLU A 69 -3.09 -4.55 -4.17
CA GLU A 69 -2.51 -4.51 -5.51
C GLU A 69 -1.26 -3.62 -5.54
N ALA A 70 -1.39 -2.35 -5.13
CA ALA A 70 -0.29 -1.40 -5.11
C ALA A 70 0.85 -1.84 -4.16
N THR A 71 0.53 -2.51 -3.05
CA THR A 71 1.52 -3.07 -2.13
C THR A 71 2.33 -4.18 -2.81
N VAL A 72 1.67 -5.15 -3.45
CA VAL A 72 2.36 -6.24 -4.17
C VAL A 72 3.23 -5.69 -5.29
N LEU A 73 2.70 -4.74 -6.07
CA LEU A 73 3.48 -4.03 -7.10
C LEU A 73 4.73 -3.35 -6.52
N SER A 74 4.61 -2.75 -5.33
CA SER A 74 5.71 -2.01 -4.68
C SER A 74 6.76 -2.93 -4.06
N LEU A 75 6.37 -4.09 -3.53
CA LEU A 75 7.29 -5.10 -3.00
C LEU A 75 8.06 -5.82 -4.12
N GLY A 76 7.44 -6.02 -5.29
CA GLY A 76 8.13 -6.39 -6.53
C GLY A 76 8.51 -7.86 -6.71
N HIS A 77 8.18 -8.74 -5.76
CA HIS A 77 8.48 -10.18 -5.85
C HIS A 77 7.29 -10.98 -6.40
N PHE A 78 7.08 -10.86 -7.71
CA PHE A 78 6.10 -11.62 -8.48
C PHE A 78 6.43 -11.56 -9.98
N ARG A 79 5.95 -12.55 -10.74
CA ARG A 79 6.03 -12.59 -12.20
C ARG A 79 4.79 -12.02 -12.88
N LEU A 80 3.61 -12.21 -12.28
CA LEU A 80 2.34 -11.70 -12.80
C LEU A 80 1.35 -11.44 -11.65
N LEU A 81 0.68 -10.30 -11.70
CA LEU A 81 -0.44 -9.95 -10.84
C LEU A 81 -1.65 -9.65 -11.72
N LYS A 82 -2.79 -10.27 -11.43
CA LYS A 82 -4.04 -10.08 -12.16
C LYS A 82 -5.19 -9.93 -11.18
N THR A 83 -6.09 -8.97 -11.42
CA THR A 83 -7.42 -8.93 -10.79
C THR A 83 -8.24 -10.10 -11.32
N GLU A 84 -8.57 -11.05 -10.46
CA GLU A 84 -9.10 -12.36 -10.87
C GLU A 84 -10.64 -12.40 -10.90
N ASP A 85 -11.29 -11.59 -10.07
CA ASP A 85 -12.75 -11.47 -9.99
C ASP A 85 -13.36 -10.52 -11.05
N VAL A 86 -12.52 -9.85 -11.85
CA VAL A 86 -12.96 -9.01 -12.97
C VAL A 86 -13.09 -9.82 -14.25
N GLY A 87 -14.24 -9.67 -14.90
CA GLY A 87 -14.57 -10.31 -16.17
C GLY A 87 -15.64 -11.39 -16.02
N ARG A 88 -15.83 -12.19 -17.07
CA ARG A 88 -16.82 -13.29 -17.05
C ARG A 88 -16.12 -14.60 -16.74
N VAL A 89 -16.59 -15.26 -15.68
CA VAL A 89 -16.22 -16.65 -15.35
C VAL A 89 -17.34 -17.57 -15.82
N HIS A 90 -16.99 -18.59 -16.60
CA HIS A 90 -17.88 -19.68 -16.98
C HIS A 90 -17.32 -20.96 -16.34
N ALA A 91 -17.89 -21.35 -15.20
CA ALA A 91 -17.44 -22.50 -14.43
C ALA A 91 -18.45 -23.65 -14.49
N ALA A 92 -17.98 -24.87 -14.21
CA ALA A 92 -18.84 -26.05 -14.13
C ALA A 92 -19.78 -25.99 -12.91
N ASP A 93 -19.32 -25.38 -11.83
CA ASP A 93 -20.07 -25.20 -10.58
C ASP A 93 -20.20 -23.71 -10.22
N THR A 94 -21.20 -23.38 -9.39
CA THR A 94 -21.33 -22.03 -8.82
C THR A 94 -20.20 -21.78 -7.83
N CYS A 95 -19.31 -20.85 -8.18
CA CYS A 95 -18.13 -20.52 -7.39
C CYS A 95 -17.89 -19.01 -7.37
N ARG A 96 -16.99 -18.57 -6.49
CA ARG A 96 -16.52 -17.19 -6.41
C ARG A 96 -15.04 -17.15 -6.75
N ALA A 97 -14.67 -16.34 -7.73
CA ALA A 97 -13.28 -16.02 -7.98
C ALA A 97 -12.75 -15.17 -6.81
N PRO A 98 -11.56 -15.46 -6.27
CA PRO A 98 -10.86 -14.55 -5.37
C PRO A 98 -10.47 -13.25 -6.08
N ASP A 99 -10.16 -12.21 -5.32
CA ASP A 99 -9.89 -10.87 -5.86
C ASP A 99 -8.66 -10.83 -6.79
N PHE A 100 -7.61 -11.59 -6.49
CA PHE A 100 -6.36 -11.57 -7.26
C PHE A 100 -5.81 -12.96 -7.58
N ARG A 101 -5.02 -13.01 -8.65
CA ARG A 101 -4.09 -14.10 -8.96
C ARG A 101 -2.67 -13.53 -9.00
N VAL A 102 -1.78 -14.16 -8.24
CA VAL A 102 -0.36 -13.83 -8.19
C VAL A 102 0.44 -15.04 -8.68
N VAL A 103 1.31 -14.85 -9.66
CA VAL A 103 2.33 -15.82 -10.04
C VAL A 103 3.63 -15.37 -9.40
N LEU A 104 4.19 -16.17 -8.51
CA LEU A 104 5.41 -15.86 -7.74
C LEU A 104 6.68 -16.07 -8.57
N ASP A 105 7.81 -15.61 -8.03
CA ASP A 105 9.14 -15.71 -8.64
C ASP A 105 9.60 -17.14 -8.92
N ASP A 106 9.06 -18.14 -8.22
CA ASP A 106 9.31 -19.57 -8.45
C ASP A 106 8.30 -20.22 -9.42
N GLY A 107 7.26 -19.48 -9.83
CA GLY A 107 6.19 -19.94 -10.71
C GLY A 107 4.99 -20.55 -9.97
N GLU A 108 5.03 -20.69 -8.64
CA GLU A 108 3.82 -21.01 -7.86
C GLU A 108 2.78 -19.92 -8.04
N GLN A 109 1.52 -20.32 -8.02
CA GLN A 109 0.40 -19.41 -8.25
C GLN A 109 -0.47 -19.36 -7.02
N TRP A 110 -0.83 -18.15 -6.59
CA TRP A 110 -1.75 -17.91 -5.50
C TRP A 110 -3.01 -17.27 -6.03
N LEU A 111 -4.15 -17.77 -5.55
CA LEU A 111 -5.42 -17.06 -5.67
C LEU A 111 -5.70 -16.39 -4.33
N VAL A 112 -5.78 -15.06 -4.32
CA VAL A 112 -5.76 -14.26 -3.11
C VAL A 112 -7.10 -13.56 -2.94
N GLU A 113 -7.76 -13.86 -1.83
CA GLU A 113 -8.92 -13.14 -1.34
C GLU A 113 -8.47 -12.07 -0.34
N VAL A 114 -8.88 -10.82 -0.54
CA VAL A 114 -8.55 -9.67 0.28
C VAL A 114 -9.65 -9.43 1.32
N LYS A 115 -9.22 -9.10 2.54
CA LYS A 115 -10.11 -8.71 3.64
C LYS A 115 -9.56 -7.49 4.36
N ASN A 116 -10.41 -6.49 4.56
CA ASN A 116 -10.14 -5.41 5.51
C ASN A 116 -10.71 -5.77 6.88
N VAL A 117 -9.92 -5.61 7.94
CA VAL A 117 -10.34 -5.85 9.31
C VAL A 117 -10.05 -4.64 10.18
N ARG A 118 -11.08 -4.19 10.90
CA ARG A 118 -10.97 -3.18 11.95
C ARG A 118 -11.88 -3.52 13.12
N SER A 119 -11.31 -3.66 14.30
CA SER A 119 -12.03 -3.58 15.57
C SER A 119 -11.56 -2.36 16.36
N LYS A 120 -12.47 -1.71 17.09
CA LYS A 120 -12.12 -0.61 18.00
C LYS A 120 -11.25 -1.07 19.17
N GLU A 121 -11.30 -2.37 19.50
CA GLU A 121 -10.50 -2.97 20.56
C GLU A 121 -9.16 -3.50 20.00
N PRO A 122 -8.00 -2.87 20.29
CA PRO A 122 -6.74 -3.18 19.63
C PRO A 122 -6.30 -4.65 19.77
N PHE A 123 -6.59 -5.27 20.91
CA PHE A 123 -6.20 -6.66 21.21
C PHE A 123 -7.24 -7.72 20.79
N LYS A 124 -8.35 -7.32 20.16
CA LYS A 124 -9.42 -8.26 19.73
C LYS A 124 -9.64 -8.27 18.22
N GLN A 125 -8.62 -7.90 17.44
CA GLN A 125 -8.68 -7.97 15.97
C GLN A 125 -8.87 -9.42 15.50
N LYS A 126 -9.95 -9.68 14.76
CA LYS A 126 -10.30 -10.99 14.23
C LYS A 126 -11.19 -10.87 13.00
N THR A 127 -11.15 -11.88 12.14
CA THR A 127 -12.09 -12.04 11.02
C THR A 127 -12.72 -13.44 11.05
N GLN A 128 -13.89 -13.56 10.43
CA GLN A 128 -14.62 -14.81 10.30
C GLN A 128 -15.24 -14.92 8.91
N MET A 129 -15.29 -16.14 8.38
CA MET A 129 -15.95 -16.45 7.12
C MET A 129 -16.91 -17.62 7.35
N SER A 130 -18.06 -17.58 6.67
CA SER A 130 -19.02 -18.68 6.70
C SER A 130 -18.46 -19.89 5.92
N ALA A 131 -18.98 -21.08 6.22
CA ALA A 131 -18.60 -22.29 5.51
C ALA A 131 -18.91 -22.20 4.01
N ALA A 132 -20.09 -21.66 3.66
CA ALA A 132 -20.51 -21.50 2.28
C ALA A 132 -19.60 -20.53 1.50
N TYR A 133 -19.21 -19.41 2.12
CA TYR A 133 -18.34 -18.43 1.47
C TYR A 133 -16.94 -19.02 1.20
N LEU A 134 -16.34 -19.64 2.22
CA LEU A 134 -15.03 -20.25 2.08
C LEU A 134 -15.04 -21.42 1.08
N ALA A 135 -16.08 -22.26 1.12
CA ALA A 135 -16.24 -23.35 0.16
C ALA A 135 -16.35 -22.82 -1.28
N SER A 136 -17.10 -21.74 -1.52
CA SER A 136 -17.25 -21.15 -2.84
C SER A 136 -15.92 -20.65 -3.44
N LEU A 137 -15.05 -20.07 -2.61
CA LEU A 137 -13.68 -19.68 -3.01
C LEU A 137 -12.79 -20.90 -3.23
N GLN A 138 -12.88 -21.90 -2.34
CA GLN A 138 -12.08 -23.11 -2.46
C GLN A 138 -12.43 -23.90 -3.72
N THR A 139 -13.72 -24.02 -4.07
CA THR A 139 -14.15 -24.68 -5.32
C THR A 139 -13.54 -23.99 -6.54
N TYR A 140 -13.51 -22.65 -6.57
CA TYR A 140 -12.83 -21.93 -7.64
C TYR A 140 -11.33 -22.24 -7.68
N ALA A 141 -10.67 -22.20 -6.52
CA ALA A 141 -9.25 -22.48 -6.41
C ALA A 141 -8.87 -23.90 -6.87
N ASP A 142 -9.69 -24.89 -6.52
CA ASP A 142 -9.53 -26.29 -6.92
C ASP A 142 -9.71 -26.44 -8.44
N MET A 143 -10.68 -25.75 -9.06
CA MET A 143 -10.90 -25.78 -10.51
C MET A 143 -9.74 -25.13 -11.29
N VAL A 144 -9.15 -24.06 -10.76
CA VAL A 144 -7.98 -23.41 -11.36
C VAL A 144 -6.69 -24.20 -11.11
N GLY A 145 -6.65 -25.01 -10.04
CA GLY A 145 -5.48 -25.78 -9.64
C GLY A 145 -4.41 -24.93 -8.94
N ALA A 146 -4.82 -23.92 -8.18
CA ALA A 146 -3.92 -23.02 -7.45
C ALA A 146 -4.36 -22.85 -5.99
N PRO A 147 -3.43 -22.78 -5.01
CA PRO A 147 -3.77 -22.57 -3.60
C PRO A 147 -4.51 -21.25 -3.35
N LEU A 148 -5.56 -21.32 -2.53
CA LEU A 148 -6.26 -20.16 -1.98
C LEU A 148 -5.44 -19.55 -0.84
N LYS A 149 -5.28 -18.23 -0.86
CA LYS A 149 -4.67 -17.41 0.20
C LYS A 149 -5.65 -16.33 0.63
N LEU A 150 -5.54 -15.91 1.89
CA LEU A 150 -6.24 -14.75 2.43
C LEU A 150 -5.23 -13.64 2.70
N ALA A 151 -5.34 -12.51 2.01
CA ALA A 151 -4.62 -11.28 2.33
C ALA A 151 -5.49 -10.43 3.26
N ILE A 152 -5.09 -10.32 4.52
CA ILE A 152 -5.85 -9.60 5.56
C ILE A 152 -5.11 -8.32 5.91
N PHE A 153 -5.78 -7.19 5.71
CA PHE A 153 -5.32 -5.89 6.18
C PHE A 153 -5.89 -5.59 7.56
N TRP A 154 -5.03 -5.54 8.56
CA TRP A 154 -5.37 -5.14 9.92
C TRP A 154 -5.29 -3.61 10.02
N SER A 155 -6.31 -2.92 9.52
CA SER A 155 -6.30 -1.46 9.28
C SER A 155 -6.07 -0.60 10.53
N LEU A 156 -6.32 -1.11 11.74
CA LEU A 156 -5.96 -0.39 12.96
C LEU A 156 -4.44 -0.25 13.11
N TRP A 157 -3.70 -1.25 12.65
CA TRP A 157 -2.24 -1.36 12.81
C TRP A 157 -1.48 -1.12 11.51
N ASN A 158 -2.17 -1.02 10.37
CA ASN A 158 -1.58 -0.96 9.03
C ASN A 158 -0.68 -2.17 8.71
N ILE A 159 -1.10 -3.36 9.13
CA ILE A 159 -0.34 -4.60 8.92
C ILE A 159 -1.05 -5.47 7.89
N TRP A 160 -0.28 -5.96 6.93
CA TRP A 160 -0.71 -7.02 6.03
C TRP A 160 -0.27 -8.38 6.54
N THR A 161 -1.17 -9.37 6.43
CA THR A 161 -0.82 -10.79 6.57
C THR A 161 -1.40 -11.57 5.41
N VAL A 162 -0.62 -12.44 4.80
CA VAL A 162 -1.07 -13.38 3.77
C VAL A 162 -0.99 -14.79 4.34
N ILE A 163 -2.11 -15.51 4.38
CA ILE A 163 -2.20 -16.81 5.05
C ILE A 163 -2.93 -17.85 4.21
N SER A 164 -2.58 -19.12 4.42
CA SER A 164 -3.38 -20.26 3.95
C SER A 164 -4.61 -20.48 4.86
N PRO A 165 -5.85 -20.52 4.33
CA PRO A 165 -7.06 -20.62 5.15
C PRO A 165 -7.19 -21.95 5.91
N ASP A 166 -6.59 -23.02 5.42
CA ASP A 166 -6.74 -24.38 5.97
C ASP A 166 -6.31 -24.49 7.43
N ARG A 167 -5.29 -23.72 7.85
CA ARG A 167 -4.81 -23.67 9.24
C ARG A 167 -5.86 -23.13 10.23
N PHE A 168 -6.92 -22.48 9.73
CA PHE A 168 -7.89 -21.73 10.52
C PHE A 168 -9.34 -22.20 10.33
N ARG A 169 -9.52 -23.34 9.66
CA ARG A 169 -10.84 -23.96 9.49
C ARG A 169 -11.38 -24.43 10.84
N ARG A 170 -12.66 -24.18 11.05
CA ARG A 170 -13.43 -24.67 12.20
C ARG A 170 -14.14 -25.98 11.82
N PRO A 171 -14.55 -26.79 12.82
CA PRO A 171 -15.30 -28.03 12.55
C PRO A 171 -16.59 -27.84 11.75
N ASN A 172 -17.19 -26.66 11.81
CA ASN A 172 -18.39 -26.32 11.03
C ASN A 172 -18.10 -25.92 9.57
N GLY A 173 -16.86 -26.06 9.10
CA GLY A 173 -16.42 -25.69 7.74
C GLY A 173 -16.16 -24.20 7.53
N GLY A 174 -16.55 -23.33 8.46
CA GLY A 174 -16.22 -21.91 8.41
C GLY A 174 -14.80 -21.63 8.89
N LEU A 175 -14.41 -20.35 8.90
CA LEU A 175 -13.06 -19.92 9.31
C LEU A 175 -13.13 -18.83 10.38
N ARG A 176 -12.13 -18.82 11.26
CA ARG A 176 -11.90 -17.74 12.24
C ARG A 176 -10.40 -17.54 12.40
N VAL A 177 -9.96 -16.31 12.21
CA VAL A 177 -8.54 -15.92 12.30
C VAL A 177 -8.42 -14.74 13.26
N THR A 178 -7.46 -14.80 14.19
CA THR A 178 -7.06 -13.61 14.96
C THR A 178 -5.82 -12.99 14.34
N MET A 179 -5.59 -11.69 14.59
CA MET A 179 -4.39 -11.02 14.08
C MET A 179 -3.10 -11.69 14.56
N LYS A 180 -3.05 -12.10 15.83
CA LYS A 180 -1.89 -12.80 16.39
C LYS A 180 -1.56 -14.07 15.59
N ASP A 181 -2.56 -14.91 15.36
CA ASP A 181 -2.35 -16.16 14.66
C ASP A 181 -2.01 -15.94 13.17
N ALA A 182 -2.59 -14.90 12.56
CA ALA A 182 -2.28 -14.52 11.18
C ALA A 182 -0.84 -14.03 11.01
N VAL A 183 -0.31 -13.26 11.97
CA VAL A 183 1.09 -12.80 11.97
C VAL A 183 2.04 -14.00 12.07
N ILE A 184 1.73 -14.99 12.91
CA ILE A 184 2.54 -16.22 13.05
C ILE A 184 2.54 -17.04 11.75
N ALA A 185 1.39 -17.11 11.06
CA ALA A 185 1.24 -17.88 9.83
C ALA A 185 1.54 -17.07 8.56
N ASN A 186 2.10 -15.86 8.68
CA ASN A 186 2.22 -14.93 7.57
C ASN A 186 3.24 -15.40 6.52
N GLU A 187 2.77 -15.47 5.27
CA GLU A 187 3.54 -15.88 4.08
C GLU A 187 3.93 -14.67 3.20
N SER A 188 3.66 -13.42 3.62
CA SER A 188 3.93 -12.23 2.82
C SER A 188 5.41 -12.02 2.45
N GLY A 189 6.34 -12.68 3.15
CA GLY A 189 7.75 -12.72 2.77
C GLY A 189 7.98 -13.26 1.36
N ARG A 190 7.10 -14.11 0.83
CA ARG A 190 7.15 -14.59 -0.56
C ARG A 190 6.74 -13.53 -1.60
N LEU A 191 6.04 -12.49 -1.17
CA LEU A 191 5.71 -11.32 -1.98
C LEU A 191 6.74 -10.20 -1.81
N GLY A 192 7.82 -10.41 -1.07
CA GLY A 192 8.88 -9.42 -0.87
C GLY A 192 8.81 -8.67 0.46
N GLU A 193 7.92 -9.06 1.37
CA GLU A 193 7.85 -8.41 2.68
C GLU A 193 9.17 -8.54 3.45
N VAL A 194 9.63 -7.42 3.99
CA VAL A 194 10.78 -7.34 4.88
C VAL A 194 10.50 -6.39 6.03
N ILE A 195 11.07 -6.73 7.19
CA ILE A 195 11.28 -5.79 8.29
C ILE A 195 12.53 -4.99 7.94
N ILE A 196 12.40 -3.66 7.88
CA ILE A 196 13.50 -2.77 7.58
C ILE A 196 14.06 -2.23 8.90
N MET A 197 15.36 -2.42 9.11
CA MET A 197 16.12 -1.83 10.20
C MET A 197 17.24 -0.97 9.64
N THR A 198 17.52 0.15 10.31
CA THR A 198 18.62 1.06 9.97
C THR A 198 19.23 1.66 11.23
N LYS A 199 20.23 2.53 11.08
CA LYS A 199 20.85 3.24 12.20
C LYS A 199 20.18 4.58 12.41
N ALA A 200 19.78 4.84 13.64
CA ALA A 200 19.28 6.14 14.05
C ALA A 200 20.44 7.14 14.26
N PRO A 201 20.19 8.45 14.07
CA PRO A 201 19.00 9.06 13.46
C PRO A 201 19.02 9.02 11.93
N LEU A 202 17.85 9.15 11.30
CA LEU A 202 17.76 9.68 9.93
C LEU A 202 17.47 11.17 10.00
N ARG A 203 18.17 11.99 9.19
CA ARG A 203 18.01 13.45 9.23
C ARG A 203 17.76 14.02 7.85
N LEU A 204 16.83 14.97 7.75
CA LEU A 204 16.63 15.83 6.60
C LEU A 204 17.05 17.25 6.98
N VAL A 205 18.07 17.79 6.30
CA VAL A 205 18.53 19.17 6.50
C VAL A 205 18.13 20.00 5.28
N LEU A 206 17.33 21.03 5.53
CA LEU A 206 16.93 22.04 4.55
C LEU A 206 17.78 23.29 4.76
N GLY A 207 18.85 23.42 3.96
CA GLY A 207 19.79 24.54 4.05
C GLY A 207 19.25 25.80 3.39
N ALA A 208 19.41 26.94 4.06
CA ALA A 208 19.07 28.25 3.52
C ALA A 208 20.02 28.66 2.39
N SER A 209 19.46 29.24 1.34
CA SER A 209 20.24 29.82 0.24
C SER A 209 21.14 30.93 0.77
N THR A 210 22.44 30.88 0.45
CA THR A 210 23.43 31.84 0.96
C THR A 210 23.41 33.18 0.22
N ASP A 211 22.76 33.23 -0.94
CA ASP A 211 22.59 34.40 -1.81
C ASP A 211 21.25 35.14 -1.60
N MET A 212 20.38 34.61 -0.73
CA MET A 212 19.06 35.18 -0.42
C MET A 212 18.96 35.58 1.05
N PRO A 213 18.07 36.52 1.41
CA PRO A 213 17.82 36.85 2.81
C PRO A 213 17.40 35.63 3.62
N ARG A 214 18.01 35.49 4.80
CA ARG A 214 17.70 34.44 5.78
C ARG A 214 17.68 35.05 7.18
N SER A 215 16.68 34.71 8.00
CA SER A 215 16.56 35.21 9.37
C SER A 215 15.87 34.22 10.28
N LEU A 216 16.16 34.33 11.58
CA LEU A 216 15.48 33.64 12.67
C LEU A 216 15.08 34.70 13.70
N SER A 217 13.79 34.83 13.99
CA SER A 217 13.30 35.79 14.97
C SER A 217 13.49 35.29 16.42
N ALA A 218 13.37 36.19 17.39
CA ALA A 218 13.45 35.85 18.81
C ALA A 218 12.29 34.91 19.26
N GLU A 219 11.17 34.95 18.54
CA GLU A 219 10.00 34.08 18.74
C GLU A 219 10.16 32.71 18.03
N GLY A 220 11.30 32.46 17.39
CA GLY A 220 11.59 31.19 16.71
C GLY A 220 11.04 31.09 15.28
N LEU A 221 10.62 32.20 14.66
CA LEU A 221 10.15 32.19 13.27
C LEU A 221 11.32 32.31 12.30
N ALA A 222 11.52 31.27 11.49
CA ALA A 222 12.53 31.25 10.44
C ALA A 222 11.93 31.67 9.09
N ASN A 223 12.58 32.61 8.39
CA ASN A 223 12.24 32.99 7.02
C ASN A 223 13.46 32.83 6.13
N PHE A 224 13.38 31.94 5.14
CA PHE A 224 14.47 31.67 4.21
C PHE A 224 13.97 30.96 2.96
N ILE A 225 14.77 31.04 1.90
CA ILE A 225 14.60 30.21 0.71
C ILE A 225 15.46 28.95 0.87
N ILE A 226 14.87 27.78 0.64
CA ILE A 226 15.61 26.51 0.65
C ILE A 226 16.56 26.50 -0.55
N GLY A 227 17.87 26.55 -0.28
CA GLY A 227 18.93 26.43 -1.29
C GLY A 227 19.44 25.00 -1.44
N SER A 228 19.20 24.12 -0.47
CA SER A 228 19.57 22.71 -0.55
C SER A 228 18.70 21.82 0.34
N ALA A 229 18.56 20.55 -0.05
CA ALA A 229 17.95 19.49 0.75
C ALA A 229 18.89 18.29 0.78
N LYS A 230 19.34 17.93 1.99
CA LYS A 230 20.34 16.88 2.23
C LYS A 230 19.79 15.85 3.22
N LEU A 231 20.06 14.58 2.96
CA LEU A 231 19.67 13.47 3.82
C LEU A 231 20.91 12.86 4.46
N TYR A 232 20.79 12.47 5.73
CA TYR A 232 21.86 11.85 6.50
C TYR A 232 21.38 10.59 7.21
N SER A 233 22.29 9.62 7.33
CA SER A 233 22.19 8.53 8.31
C SER A 233 23.27 8.76 9.37
N GLY A 234 22.84 9.08 10.60
CA GLY A 234 23.71 9.67 11.61
C GLY A 234 24.39 10.94 11.08
N ASP A 235 25.71 10.95 11.08
CA ASP A 235 26.54 12.07 10.61
C ASP A 235 26.95 11.95 9.13
N VAL A 236 26.53 10.89 8.43
CA VAL A 236 26.96 10.60 7.06
C VAL A 236 25.94 11.15 6.05
N GLU A 237 26.35 12.10 5.22
CA GLU A 237 25.53 12.59 4.10
C GLU A 237 25.33 11.48 3.06
N LEU A 238 24.07 11.21 2.74
CA LEU A 238 23.66 10.28 1.70
C LEU A 238 23.69 11.02 0.36
N THR A 239 24.63 10.61 -0.50
CA THR A 239 24.82 11.22 -1.83
C THR A 239 24.37 10.31 -2.97
N ASP A 240 24.35 8.99 -2.75
CA ASP A 240 23.83 8.04 -3.73
C ASP A 240 22.31 8.22 -3.89
N PRO A 241 21.78 8.35 -5.13
CA PRO A 241 20.35 8.56 -5.35
C PRO A 241 19.45 7.48 -4.75
N ARG A 242 19.89 6.21 -4.71
CA ARG A 242 19.11 5.10 -4.14
C ARG A 242 19.06 5.21 -2.63
N ASP A 243 20.20 5.42 -1.98
CA ASP A 243 20.28 5.64 -0.53
C ASP A 243 19.41 6.82 -0.11
N ARG A 244 19.51 7.94 -0.84
CA ARG A 244 18.70 9.14 -0.59
C ARG A 244 17.22 8.85 -0.73
N LYS A 245 16.80 8.17 -1.81
CA LYS A 245 15.39 7.92 -2.04
C LYS A 245 14.81 7.02 -0.97
N LEU A 246 15.51 5.95 -0.59
CA LEU A 246 15.05 5.07 0.47
C LEU A 246 15.03 5.79 1.83
N ALA A 247 16.08 6.55 2.17
CA ALA A 247 16.11 7.32 3.42
C ALA A 247 14.97 8.36 3.51
N GLU A 248 14.63 9.01 2.40
CA GLU A 248 13.47 9.91 2.31
C GLU A 248 12.17 9.17 2.65
N VAL A 249 11.94 8.02 2.00
CA VAL A 249 10.76 7.18 2.22
C VAL A 249 10.68 6.71 3.67
N LEU A 250 11.80 6.25 4.23
CA LEU A 250 11.89 5.79 5.61
C LEU A 250 11.66 6.92 6.62
N LEU A 251 12.19 8.12 6.35
CA LEU A 251 11.98 9.29 7.20
C LEU A 251 10.51 9.74 7.18
N LEU A 252 9.87 9.82 6.02
CA LEU A 252 8.51 10.34 5.88
C LEU A 252 7.42 9.34 6.27
N TYR A 253 7.62 8.06 5.93
CA TYR A 253 6.58 7.02 6.05
C TYR A 253 6.97 5.89 6.98
N GLY A 254 8.18 5.90 7.55
CA GLY A 254 8.59 4.99 8.62
C GLY A 254 7.80 5.16 9.90
N GLU A 255 8.16 4.34 10.88
CA GLU A 255 7.53 4.28 12.20
C GLU A 255 8.24 5.13 13.26
N TRP A 256 9.40 5.70 12.93
CA TRP A 256 10.13 6.58 13.84
C TRP A 256 9.43 7.92 14.03
N SER A 257 9.56 8.46 15.25
CA SER A 257 9.07 9.79 15.58
C SER A 257 9.99 10.83 14.95
N ILE A 258 9.42 11.87 14.34
CA ILE A 258 10.15 12.96 13.72
C ILE A 258 10.09 14.18 14.63
N GLU A 259 11.25 14.67 15.02
CA GLU A 259 11.43 15.95 15.70
C GLU A 259 11.78 17.06 14.70
N GLY A 260 11.31 18.28 14.96
CA GLY A 260 11.64 19.47 14.19
C GLY A 260 10.41 20.25 13.67
N PRO A 261 10.63 21.31 12.89
CA PRO A 261 11.94 21.78 12.43
C PRO A 261 12.83 22.33 13.56
N LEU A 262 14.10 21.91 13.62
CA LEU A 262 15.12 22.45 14.53
C LEU A 262 16.00 23.43 13.76
N ALA A 263 16.33 24.59 14.34
CA ALA A 263 17.19 25.56 13.68
C ALA A 263 18.65 25.06 13.61
N VAL A 264 19.23 25.13 12.42
CA VAL A 264 20.66 24.85 12.18
C VAL A 264 21.39 26.19 12.11
N THR A 265 22.50 26.32 12.83
CA THR A 265 23.35 27.51 12.80
C THR A 265 24.76 27.18 12.31
N ASP A 266 25.36 28.10 11.57
CA ASP A 266 26.75 28.05 11.12
C ASP A 266 27.44 29.37 11.45
N GLY A 267 28.54 29.33 12.20
CA GLY A 267 29.23 30.53 12.68
C GLY A 267 28.36 31.45 13.57
N GLY A 268 27.28 30.93 14.17
CA GLY A 268 26.31 31.71 14.94
C GLY A 268 25.20 32.37 14.11
N GLU A 269 25.23 32.23 12.78
CA GLU A 269 24.15 32.66 11.90
C GLU A 269 23.19 31.52 11.58
N PHE A 270 21.93 31.85 11.31
CA PHE A 270 20.94 30.90 10.84
C PHE A 270 21.35 30.32 9.47
N ALA A 271 21.47 29.00 9.39
CA ALA A 271 21.89 28.27 8.20
C ALA A 271 20.78 27.42 7.56
N GLY A 272 19.67 27.17 8.27
CA GLY A 272 18.55 26.39 7.78
C GLY A 272 17.80 25.69 8.91
N VAL A 273 17.07 24.63 8.56
CA VAL A 273 16.38 23.79 9.55
C VAL A 273 16.67 22.31 9.30
N GLU A 274 16.47 21.52 10.33
CA GLU A 274 16.56 20.07 10.25
C GLU A 274 15.36 19.36 10.87
N PHE A 275 15.07 18.20 10.31
CA PHE A 275 14.13 17.22 10.86
C PHE A 275 14.92 15.96 11.20
N VAL A 276 14.65 15.40 12.38
CA VAL A 276 15.39 14.26 12.93
C VAL A 276 14.40 13.15 13.25
N ALA A 277 14.50 12.03 12.56
CA ALA A 277 13.73 10.84 12.84
C ALA A 277 14.51 9.90 13.76
N ASN A 278 13.90 9.51 14.87
CA ASN A 278 14.45 8.59 15.87
C ASN A 278 13.41 7.52 16.27
N PRO A 279 13.87 6.32 16.66
CA PRO A 279 12.99 5.35 17.30
C PRO A 279 12.42 5.95 18.60
N GLU A 280 11.17 5.63 18.93
CA GLU A 280 10.56 6.05 20.20
C GLU A 280 11.31 5.47 21.41
N GLU A 281 11.75 4.22 21.30
CA GLU A 281 12.58 3.52 22.27
C GLU A 281 13.78 2.91 21.56
N SER A 282 14.99 3.18 22.02
CA SER A 282 16.18 2.53 21.46
C SER A 282 16.28 1.09 21.94
N SER A 283 16.67 0.21 21.03
CA SER A 283 16.98 -1.19 21.30
C SER A 283 18.32 -1.40 22.01
N ASP A 284 19.20 -0.40 22.05
CA ASP A 284 20.63 -0.48 22.42
C ASP A 284 21.46 -1.51 21.61
N GLN A 285 20.92 -2.04 20.51
CA GLN A 285 21.57 -3.06 19.67
C GLN A 285 22.26 -2.47 18.44
N GLY A 286 22.14 -1.16 18.22
CA GLY A 286 22.73 -0.45 17.09
C GLY A 286 22.01 -0.65 15.75
N TRP A 287 20.89 -1.37 15.74
CA TRP A 287 19.97 -1.53 14.61
C TRP A 287 18.55 -1.33 15.10
N GLU A 288 17.88 -0.34 14.54
CA GLU A 288 16.57 0.10 15.00
C GLU A 288 15.54 -0.20 13.91
N GLY A 289 14.43 -0.85 14.28
CA GLY A 289 13.34 -1.15 13.37
C GLY A 289 12.62 0.13 12.96
N ILE A 290 12.57 0.41 11.66
CA ILE A 290 11.88 1.59 11.11
C ILE A 290 10.54 1.23 10.44
N GLY A 291 10.25 -0.06 10.29
CA GLY A 291 8.94 -0.57 9.91
C GLY A 291 8.99 -1.77 8.98
N TRP A 292 7.81 -2.27 8.59
CA TRP A 292 7.66 -3.29 7.57
C TRP A 292 7.44 -2.60 6.22
N ALA A 293 8.01 -3.14 5.14
CA ALA A 293 7.91 -2.53 3.81
C ALA A 293 6.45 -2.24 3.40
N SER A 294 5.54 -3.20 3.58
CA SER A 294 4.12 -3.01 3.26
C SER A 294 3.42 -1.98 4.16
N ARG A 295 3.85 -1.83 5.42
CA ARG A 295 3.29 -0.87 6.36
C ARG A 295 3.74 0.55 6.05
N ILE A 296 5.01 0.72 5.71
CA ILE A 296 5.58 1.98 5.21
C ILE A 296 4.82 2.39 3.93
N PHE A 297 4.64 1.45 3.00
CA PHE A 297 3.86 1.70 1.79
C PHE A 297 2.40 2.06 2.09
N SER A 298 1.75 1.36 3.02
CA SER A 298 0.36 1.63 3.39
C SER A 298 0.15 3.04 3.96
N ARG A 299 1.15 3.59 4.66
CA ARG A 299 1.15 4.98 5.16
C ARG A 299 1.26 5.98 4.00
N TYR A 300 2.15 5.74 3.03
CA TYR A 300 2.23 6.53 1.81
C TYR A 300 0.93 6.50 1.00
N TYR A 301 0.36 5.31 0.81
CA TYR A 301 -0.90 5.16 0.08
C TYR A 301 -2.05 5.87 0.79
N ALA A 302 -2.10 5.82 2.14
CA ALA A 302 -3.07 6.57 2.94
C ALA A 302 -2.98 8.07 2.72
N ALA A 303 -1.77 8.65 2.64
CA ALA A 303 -1.58 10.07 2.39
C ALA A 303 -2.17 10.57 1.05
N GLN A 304 -2.39 9.67 0.08
CA GLN A 304 -3.01 9.99 -1.22
C GLN A 304 -4.53 9.73 -1.27
N THR A 305 -5.04 8.90 -0.36
CA THR A 305 -6.36 8.28 -0.52
C THR A 305 -7.30 8.47 0.66
N ILE A 306 -6.79 8.99 1.77
CA ILE A 306 -7.56 9.26 2.98
C ILE A 306 -7.37 10.73 3.39
N ASP A 307 -8.47 11.39 3.72
CA ASP A 307 -8.49 12.66 4.43
C ASP A 307 -9.29 12.49 5.73
N GLY A 308 -8.63 12.66 6.88
CA GLY A 308 -9.20 12.31 8.18
C GLY A 308 -9.58 10.82 8.26
N ASP A 309 -10.89 10.54 8.36
CA ASP A 309 -11.45 9.18 8.33
C ASP A 309 -12.16 8.85 7.01
N GLN A 310 -12.16 9.77 6.04
CA GLN A 310 -12.85 9.64 4.77
C GLN A 310 -11.93 9.12 3.67
N VAL A 311 -12.45 8.22 2.84
CA VAL A 311 -11.79 7.80 1.60
C VAL A 311 -12.07 8.83 0.51
N ILE A 312 -11.03 9.51 0.03
CA ILE A 312 -11.13 10.53 -1.02
C ILE A 312 -10.72 10.01 -2.40
N GLN A 313 -10.04 8.88 -2.45
CA GLN A 313 -9.57 8.24 -3.68
C GLN A 313 -9.42 6.73 -3.46
N LEU A 314 -9.74 5.93 -4.48
CA LEU A 314 -9.54 4.47 -4.46
C LEU A 314 -8.16 4.08 -4.98
N HIS A 315 -7.64 4.81 -5.97
CA HIS A 315 -6.37 4.54 -6.64
C HIS A 315 -5.24 5.45 -6.13
N GLY A 316 -4.25 4.86 -5.47
CA GLY A 316 -2.96 5.48 -5.24
C GLY A 316 -1.91 4.94 -6.20
N GLU A 317 -0.77 5.63 -6.30
CA GLU A 317 0.35 5.18 -7.12
C GLU A 317 1.13 4.06 -6.41
N ALA A 318 1.43 2.98 -7.14
CA ALA A 318 2.41 2.00 -6.70
C ALA A 318 3.83 2.58 -6.81
N ALA A 319 4.73 2.13 -5.94
CA ALA A 319 6.12 2.60 -5.88
C ALA A 319 7.10 1.40 -5.93
N PRO A 320 7.17 0.67 -7.07
CA PRO A 320 8.07 -0.48 -7.24
C PRO A 320 9.53 -0.12 -7.02
N GLU A 321 9.91 1.13 -7.27
CA GLU A 321 11.28 1.61 -7.11
C GLU A 321 11.74 1.74 -5.65
N TRP A 322 10.83 1.57 -4.67
CA TRP A 322 11.18 1.71 -3.25
C TRP A 322 11.68 0.40 -2.64
N PHE A 323 10.94 -0.70 -2.82
CA PHE A 323 11.21 -1.95 -2.09
C PHE A 323 11.66 -3.09 -2.99
N ALA A 324 11.27 -3.14 -4.27
CA ALA A 324 11.77 -4.16 -5.19
C ALA A 324 13.33 -4.20 -5.28
N PRO A 325 14.04 -3.04 -5.27
CA PRO A 325 15.51 -3.03 -5.29
C PRO A 325 16.17 -3.57 -4.02
N LEU A 326 15.44 -3.80 -2.92
CA LEU A 326 16.03 -4.32 -1.68
C LEU A 326 16.58 -5.74 -1.82
N SER A 327 16.09 -6.49 -2.82
CA SER A 327 16.58 -7.84 -3.15
C SER A 327 18.04 -7.84 -3.63
N ASP A 328 18.42 -6.81 -4.39
CA ASP A 328 19.74 -6.64 -5.00
C ASP A 328 20.48 -5.41 -4.42
N TRP A 329 20.17 -5.06 -3.17
CA TRP A 329 20.77 -3.89 -2.52
C TRP A 329 22.28 -4.08 -2.31
N ASP A 330 23.06 -3.04 -2.61
CA ASP A 330 24.51 -3.04 -2.36
C ASP A 330 24.80 -2.71 -0.89
N PHE A 331 24.51 -3.65 0.00
CA PHE A 331 24.70 -3.50 1.45
C PHE A 331 26.13 -3.12 1.84
N LYS A 332 27.12 -3.47 1.02
CA LYS A 332 28.54 -3.24 1.34
C LYS A 332 28.96 -1.79 1.06
N ASN A 333 28.49 -1.22 -0.06
CA ASN A 333 28.92 0.11 -0.48
C ASN A 333 27.87 1.20 -0.23
N SER A 334 26.65 0.83 0.18
CA SER A 334 25.61 1.78 0.59
C SER A 334 26.04 2.54 1.86
N LYS A 335 25.82 3.85 1.85
CA LYS A 335 26.00 4.73 3.01
C LYS A 335 24.75 4.79 3.89
N LEU A 336 23.64 4.25 3.41
CA LEU A 336 22.47 3.97 4.23
C LEU A 336 22.60 2.56 4.81
N PRO A 337 23.02 2.39 6.07
CA PRO A 337 23.14 1.07 6.67
C PRO A 337 21.76 0.43 6.76
N LEU A 338 21.58 -0.75 6.18
CA LEU A 338 20.34 -1.51 6.25
C LEU A 338 20.59 -2.91 6.81
N LEU A 339 19.63 -3.36 7.60
CA LEU A 339 19.47 -4.76 8.00
C LEU A 339 18.03 -5.17 7.69
N LEU A 340 17.86 -6.24 6.92
CA LEU A 340 16.55 -6.72 6.51
C LEU A 340 16.20 -8.01 7.25
N GLY A 341 15.06 -8.01 7.94
CA GLY A 341 14.48 -9.20 8.55
C GLY A 341 13.43 -9.82 7.63
N ARG A 342 13.43 -11.14 7.47
CA ARG A 342 12.37 -11.88 6.77
C ARG A 342 11.61 -12.74 7.76
N VAL A 343 10.29 -12.54 7.85
CA VAL A 343 9.41 -13.41 8.64
C VAL A 343 9.02 -14.59 7.75
N GLN A 344 9.30 -15.80 8.21
CA GLN A 344 8.88 -17.04 7.55
C GLN A 344 7.85 -17.74 8.43
N ALA A 345 6.72 -18.13 7.83
CA ALA A 345 5.77 -18.99 8.50
C ALA A 345 6.44 -20.32 8.90
N PRO A 346 6.08 -20.91 10.06
CA PRO A 346 6.55 -22.25 10.43
C PRO A 346 6.19 -23.24 9.31
N GLY A 347 7.22 -23.97 8.86
CA GLY A 347 7.11 -25.03 7.86
C GLY A 347 6.15 -26.14 8.24
#